data_AF-A0A1M3BB13-F1
#
_entry.id   AF-A0A1M3BB13-F1
#
_cell.length_a   1.000
_cell.length_b   1.000
_cell.length_c   1.000
_cell.angle_alpha   90.00
_cell.angle_beta   90.00
_cell.angle_gamma   90.00
#
_symmetry.space_group_name_H-M   'P 1'
#
loop_
_entity.id
_entity.type
_entity.pdbx_description
1 polymer ?
#
loop_
_entity_poly.entity_id
_entity_poly.type
_entity_poly.pdbx_seq_one_letter_code
_entity_poly.pdbx_strand_id
1 'polypeptide(L)'
;MKNKANFLLTLCLCLQTNLFATDEKKLSDFYEIAKEKCQDIPSIRKEMDRINEEIILLLTERTAFVKRAGDLKSKTTKVADDRVRVQEQEEKIILQSILHDLPIEISVPVFREIMEHSIRFQQDYIDRNYKQY
;
A
#
# COMPACT_ATOMS: atom_id res chain seq x y z
N MET A 1 8.82 -67.03 -17.22
CA MET A 1 9.53 -65.86 -16.64
C MET A 1 8.56 -65.12 -15.73
N LYS A 2 8.66 -65.32 -14.42
CA LYS A 2 7.91 -64.60 -13.39
C LYS A 2 8.95 -64.06 -12.42
N ASN A 3 8.99 -62.76 -12.18
CA ASN A 3 9.38 -62.26 -10.87
C ASN A 3 8.67 -60.95 -10.56
N LYS A 4 8.06 -60.93 -9.38
CA LYS A 4 7.19 -59.90 -8.84
C LYS A 4 8.00 -58.91 -8.00
N ALA A 5 7.64 -57.64 -8.15
CA ALA A 5 7.33 -56.66 -7.09
C ALA A 5 8.45 -56.06 -6.23
N ASN A 6 8.45 -54.71 -6.18
CA ASN A 6 8.34 -53.83 -4.99
C ASN A 6 8.70 -52.41 -5.47
N PHE A 7 7.74 -51.50 -5.69
CA PHE A 7 6.93 -50.72 -4.74
C PHE A 7 7.76 -49.73 -3.90
N LEU A 8 7.27 -48.48 -3.86
CA LEU A 8 7.83 -47.25 -3.27
C LEU A 8 8.87 -46.48 -4.10
N LEU A 9 8.38 -45.72 -5.08
CA LEU A 9 8.99 -44.43 -5.39
C LEU A 9 8.18 -43.36 -4.65
N THR A 10 8.69 -42.95 -3.49
CA THR A 10 8.10 -41.94 -2.62
C THR A 10 7.98 -40.62 -3.35
N LEU A 11 6.74 -40.14 -3.45
CA LEU A 11 6.32 -38.82 -3.90
C LEU A 11 7.00 -37.73 -3.06
N CYS A 12 8.10 -37.17 -3.55
CA CYS A 12 8.71 -35.98 -2.94
C CYS A 12 8.03 -34.74 -3.55
N LEU A 13 6.83 -34.42 -3.05
CA LEU A 13 6.19 -33.12 -3.28
C LEU A 13 6.99 -32.09 -2.47
N CYS A 14 8.03 -31.51 -3.08
CA CYS A 14 8.65 -30.29 -2.59
C CYS A 14 7.67 -29.13 -2.77
N LEU A 15 6.71 -29.00 -1.86
CA LEU A 15 6.07 -27.73 -1.56
C LEU A 15 7.16 -26.81 -1.01
N GLN A 16 7.84 -26.11 -1.91
CA GLN A 16 8.58 -24.90 -1.56
C GLN A 16 7.54 -23.86 -1.15
N THR A 17 7.06 -23.94 0.08
CA THR A 17 6.45 -22.79 0.72
C THR A 17 7.55 -21.75 0.80
N ASN A 18 7.50 -20.77 -0.10
CA ASN A 18 8.23 -19.52 0.05
C ASN A 18 7.73 -18.85 1.33
N LEU A 19 8.27 -19.29 2.46
CA LEU A 19 8.16 -18.61 3.75
C LEU A 19 9.11 -17.41 3.67
N PHE A 20 8.77 -16.43 2.83
CA PHE A 20 9.29 -15.10 3.02
C PHE A 20 8.63 -14.59 4.29
N ALA A 21 9.26 -14.84 5.43
CA ALA A 21 9.03 -14.04 6.62
C ALA A 21 9.47 -12.62 6.25
N THR A 22 8.52 -11.83 5.78
CA THR A 22 8.63 -10.38 5.73
C THR A 22 8.98 -9.93 7.16
N ASP A 23 10.06 -9.17 7.33
CA ASP A 23 10.40 -8.51 8.60
C ASP A 23 9.35 -7.40 8.84
N GLU A 24 8.15 -7.82 9.18
CA GLU A 24 6.99 -6.95 9.36
C GLU A 24 7.13 -6.20 10.67
N LYS A 25 7.60 -4.96 10.58
CA LYS A 25 7.67 -4.06 11.72
C LYS A 25 6.27 -3.68 12.18
N LYS A 26 6.02 -3.83 13.47
CA LYS A 26 4.76 -3.49 14.14
C LYS A 26 4.87 -2.14 14.86
N LEU A 27 3.73 -1.57 15.23
CA LEU A 27 3.67 -0.36 16.06
C LEU A 27 4.54 -0.46 17.33
N SER A 28 4.57 -1.63 17.97
CA SER A 28 5.40 -1.88 19.16
C SER A 28 6.90 -1.72 18.89
N ASP A 29 7.38 -2.12 17.72
CA ASP A 29 8.79 -2.02 17.37
C ASP A 29 9.20 -0.56 17.19
N PHE A 30 8.34 0.23 16.54
CA PHE A 30 8.54 1.66 16.40
C PHE A 30 8.43 2.41 17.74
N TYR A 31 7.60 1.92 18.67
CA TYR A 31 7.51 2.49 20.02
C TYR A 31 8.83 2.33 20.79
N GLU A 32 9.46 1.15 20.76
CA GLU A 32 10.76 0.96 21.41
C GLU A 32 11.86 1.83 20.76
N ILE A 33 11.86 1.97 19.44
CA ILE A 33 12.76 2.91 18.74
C ILE A 33 12.52 4.36 19.20
N ALA A 34 11.26 4.78 19.32
CA ALA A 34 10.91 6.12 19.78
C ALA A 34 11.38 6.37 21.22
N LYS A 35 11.22 5.39 22.10
CA LYS A 35 11.65 5.44 23.50
C LYS A 35 13.17 5.50 23.64
N GLU A 36 13.92 4.84 22.76
CA GLU A 36 15.39 4.93 22.73
C GLU A 36 15.86 6.30 22.21
N LYS A 37 15.31 6.76 21.07
CA LYS A 37 15.76 7.97 20.38
C LYS A 37 15.33 9.27 21.04
N CYS A 38 14.16 9.29 21.68
CA CYS A 38 13.53 10.52 22.15
C CYS A 38 13.31 10.47 23.66
N GLN A 39 13.95 11.39 24.38
CA GLN A 39 13.86 11.50 25.84
C GLN A 39 12.97 12.68 26.28
N ASP A 40 12.45 13.46 25.33
CA ASP A 40 11.61 14.63 25.58
C ASP A 40 10.63 14.92 24.42
N ILE A 41 9.67 15.83 24.63
CA ILE A 41 8.69 16.22 23.61
C ILE A 41 9.33 16.88 22.38
N PRO A 42 10.34 17.77 22.51
CA PRO A 42 11.03 18.34 21.34
C PRO A 42 11.64 17.30 20.41
N SER A 43 12.30 16.26 20.94
CA SER A 43 12.87 15.18 20.13
C SER A 43 11.79 14.36 19.40
N ILE A 44 10.65 14.09 20.06
CA ILE A 44 9.49 13.45 19.41
C ILE A 44 8.99 14.28 18.23
N ARG A 45 8.79 15.60 18.42
CA ARG A 45 8.31 16.49 17.36
C ARG A 45 9.24 16.51 16.16
N LYS A 46 10.55 16.56 16.39
CA LYS A 46 11.56 16.51 15.31
C LYS A 46 11.44 15.23 14.48
N GLU A 47 11.26 14.08 15.11
CA GLU A 47 11.06 12.83 14.37
C GLU A 47 9.71 12.77 13.66
N MET A 48 8.64 13.33 14.24
CA MET A 48 7.35 13.47 13.56
C MET A 48 7.46 14.36 12.31
N ASP A 49 8.18 15.48 12.39
CA ASP A 49 8.40 16.38 11.26
C ASP A 49 9.16 15.66 10.14
N ARG A 50 10.21 14.91 10.47
CA ARG A 50 10.93 14.06 9.49
C ARG A 50 9.99 13.05 8.81
N ILE A 51 9.14 12.36 9.58
CA ILE A 51 8.19 11.39 9.03
C ILE A 51 7.15 12.10 8.13
N ASN A 52 6.69 13.29 8.51
CA ASN A 52 5.76 14.07 7.70
C ASN A 52 6.37 14.47 6.35
N GLU A 53 7.66 14.83 6.32
CA GLU A 53 8.40 15.09 5.08
C GLU A 53 8.44 13.83 4.19
N GLU A 54 8.72 12.66 4.77
CA GLU A 54 8.72 11.38 4.04
C GLU A 54 7.32 11.03 3.49
N ILE A 55 6.25 11.25 4.27
CA ILE A 55 4.86 11.08 3.82
C ILE A 55 4.56 11.98 2.63
N ILE A 56 4.99 13.25 2.65
CA ILE A 56 4.79 14.19 1.54
C ILE A 56 5.50 13.71 0.27
N LEU A 57 6.72 13.19 0.40
CA LEU A 57 7.47 12.64 -0.73
C LEU A 57 6.77 11.41 -1.33
N LEU A 58 6.31 10.48 -0.49
CA LEU A 58 5.54 9.31 -0.92
C LEU A 58 4.20 9.69 -1.58
N LEU A 59 3.51 10.70 -1.06
CA LEU A 59 2.29 11.23 -1.67
C LEU A 59 2.56 11.89 -3.03
N THR A 60 3.70 12.58 -3.16
CA THR A 60 4.14 13.18 -4.43
C THR A 60 4.37 12.09 -5.47
N GLU A 61 5.13 11.06 -5.12
CA GLU A 61 5.36 9.90 -5.98
C GLU A 61 4.03 9.22 -6.37
N ARG A 62 3.19 8.90 -5.39
CA ARG A 62 1.86 8.32 -5.64
C ARG A 62 1.02 9.18 -6.58
N THR A 63 1.05 10.50 -6.42
CA THR A 63 0.31 11.44 -7.27
C THR A 63 0.85 11.46 -8.71
N ALA A 64 2.14 11.24 -8.92
CA ALA A 64 2.69 11.09 -10.28
C ALA A 64 2.07 9.89 -11.02
N PHE A 65 1.87 8.75 -10.33
CA PHE A 65 1.16 7.60 -10.89
C PHE A 65 -0.32 7.87 -11.14
N VAL A 66 -1.00 8.61 -10.25
CA VAL A 66 -2.38 9.07 -10.48
C VAL A 66 -2.48 9.92 -11.73
N LYS A 67 -1.55 10.87 -11.93
CA LYS A 67 -1.47 11.70 -13.14
C LYS A 67 -1.25 10.84 -14.38
N ARG A 68 -0.33 9.88 -14.33
CA ARG A 68 -0.06 8.96 -15.43
C ARG A 68 -1.28 8.12 -15.81
N ALA A 69 -2.05 7.66 -14.84
CA ALA A 69 -3.32 6.98 -15.10
C ALA A 69 -4.34 7.92 -15.78
N GLY A 70 -4.31 9.21 -15.45
CA GLY A 70 -5.09 10.25 -16.14
C GLY A 70 -4.77 10.36 -17.63
N ASP A 71 -3.49 10.27 -18.04
CA ASP A 71 -3.11 10.26 -19.47
C ASP A 71 -3.74 9.11 -20.25
N LEU A 72 -3.89 7.95 -19.60
CA LEU A 72 -4.44 6.74 -20.21
C LEU A 72 -5.97 6.83 -20.29
N LYS A 73 -6.59 7.30 -19.21
CA LYS A 73 -8.04 7.49 -19.11
C LYS A 73 -8.54 8.60 -20.03
N SER A 74 -7.79 9.68 -20.23
CA SER A 74 -8.19 10.77 -21.15
C SER A 74 -8.34 10.30 -22.60
N LYS A 75 -7.60 9.25 -23.00
CA LYS A 75 -7.68 8.63 -24.33
C LYS A 75 -8.78 7.57 -24.45
N THR A 76 -9.37 7.15 -23.34
CA THR A 76 -10.30 6.03 -23.27
C THR A 76 -11.60 6.43 -22.57
N THR A 77 -11.69 6.21 -21.26
CA THR A 77 -12.94 6.37 -20.48
C THR A 77 -13.32 7.81 -20.21
N LYS A 78 -12.33 8.71 -20.15
CA LYS A 78 -12.45 10.12 -19.72
C LYS A 78 -13.03 10.31 -18.31
N VAL A 79 -13.05 9.25 -17.49
CA VAL A 79 -13.57 9.25 -16.13
C VAL A 79 -12.54 8.69 -15.16
N ALA A 80 -12.24 9.46 -14.11
CA ALA A 80 -11.30 9.09 -13.05
C ALA A 80 -11.91 8.11 -12.03
N ASP A 81 -13.18 8.28 -11.70
CA ASP A 81 -13.85 7.53 -10.64
C ASP A 81 -13.97 6.02 -10.97
N ASP A 82 -13.57 5.20 -10.01
CA ASP A 82 -13.65 3.73 -10.05
C ASP A 82 -13.92 3.21 -8.63
N ARG A 83 -15.22 3.09 -8.30
CA ARG A 83 -15.67 2.76 -6.95
C ARG A 83 -15.33 1.33 -6.52
N VAL A 84 -15.23 0.39 -7.48
CA VAL A 84 -14.77 -0.97 -7.20
C VAL A 84 -13.32 -0.93 -6.74
N ARG A 85 -12.46 -0.19 -7.45
CA ARG A 85 -11.05 -0.04 -7.09
C ARG A 85 -10.84 0.70 -5.76
N VAL A 86 -11.72 1.63 -5.39
CA VAL A 86 -11.68 2.31 -4.08
C VAL A 86 -11.94 1.31 -2.95
N GLN A 87 -12.99 0.49 -3.07
CA GLN A 87 -13.30 -0.55 -2.08
C GLN A 87 -12.14 -1.54 -1.91
N GLU A 88 -11.57 -2.03 -3.01
CA GLU A 88 -10.42 -2.93 -2.97
C GLU A 88 -9.18 -2.31 -2.31
N GLN A 89 -8.96 -0.99 -2.46
CA GLN A 89 -7.88 -0.31 -1.75
C GLN A 89 -8.16 -0.26 -0.25
N GLU A 90 -9.38 0.08 0.14
CA GLU A 90 -9.77 0.15 1.54
C GLU A 90 -9.59 -1.19 2.25
N GLU A 91 -10.02 -2.30 1.63
CA GLU A 91 -9.80 -3.66 2.15
C GLU A 91 -8.31 -3.97 2.34
N LYS A 92 -7.47 -3.58 1.37
CA LYS A 92 -6.01 -3.74 1.48
C LYS A 92 -5.43 -2.90 2.62
N ILE A 93 -5.88 -1.66 2.78
CA ILE A 93 -5.43 -0.77 3.85
C ILE A 93 -5.80 -1.35 5.22
N ILE A 94 -7.02 -1.88 5.38
CA ILE A 94 -7.45 -2.55 6.62
C ILE A 94 -6.53 -3.74 6.93
N LEU A 95 -6.28 -4.62 5.95
CA LEU A 95 -5.39 -5.76 6.13
C LEU A 95 -3.96 -5.35 6.52
N GLN A 96 -3.41 -4.34 5.84
CA GLN A 96 -2.07 -3.81 6.17
C GLN A 96 -2.04 -3.14 7.54
N SER A 97 -3.12 -2.46 7.94
CA SER A 97 -3.21 -1.83 9.26
C SER A 97 -3.18 -2.86 10.38
N ILE A 98 -3.92 -3.96 10.21
CA ILE A 98 -3.91 -5.09 11.15
C ILE A 98 -2.51 -5.72 11.20
N LEU A 99 -1.86 -5.90 10.06
CA LEU A 99 -0.51 -6.48 9.96
C LEU A 99 0.53 -5.70 10.77
N HIS A 100 0.46 -4.37 10.71
CA HIS A 100 1.41 -3.46 11.34
C HIS A 100 0.95 -2.95 12.72
N ASP A 101 -0.15 -3.48 13.28
CA ASP A 101 -0.76 -3.01 14.53
C ASP A 101 -1.08 -1.49 14.52
N LEU A 102 -1.36 -0.92 13.34
CA LEU A 102 -1.83 0.46 13.18
C LEU A 102 -3.35 0.52 13.40
N PRO A 103 -3.86 1.34 14.33
CA PRO A 103 -5.31 1.48 14.54
C PRO A 103 -6.03 1.86 13.25
N ILE A 104 -7.07 1.09 12.89
CA ILE A 104 -7.85 1.29 11.66
C ILE A 104 -8.58 2.63 11.66
N GLU A 105 -8.88 3.15 12.85
CA GLU A 105 -9.48 4.46 13.10
C GLU A 105 -8.55 5.61 12.66
N ILE A 106 -7.25 5.34 12.51
CA ILE A 106 -6.27 6.28 11.95
C ILE A 106 -6.13 6.04 10.45
N SER A 107 -5.84 4.81 10.03
CA SER A 107 -5.45 4.54 8.64
C SER A 107 -6.59 4.70 7.64
N VAL A 108 -7.76 4.12 7.92
CA VAL A 108 -8.89 4.11 7.00
C VAL A 108 -9.35 5.52 6.61
N PRO A 109 -9.65 6.46 7.54
CA PRO A 109 -10.08 7.80 7.15
C PRO A 109 -9.00 8.56 6.41
N VAL A 110 -7.72 8.44 6.80
CA VAL A 110 -6.60 9.11 6.11
C VAL A 110 -6.51 8.66 4.65
N PHE A 111 -6.56 7.35 4.40
CA PHE A 111 -6.45 6.85 3.04
C PHE A 111 -7.72 7.08 2.21
N ARG A 112 -8.91 7.13 2.81
CA ARG A 112 -10.14 7.56 2.12
C ARG A 112 -9.98 8.97 1.57
N GLU A 113 -9.52 9.91 2.39
CA GLU A 113 -9.27 11.29 1.93
C GLU A 113 -8.23 11.35 0.81
N ILE A 114 -7.12 10.61 0.95
CA ILE A 114 -6.10 10.51 -0.11
C ILE A 114 -6.72 10.02 -1.42
N MET A 115 -7.56 8.98 -1.38
CA MET A 115 -8.22 8.43 -2.57
C MET A 115 -9.20 9.42 -3.20
N GLU A 116 -10.09 10.03 -2.42
CA GLU A 116 -11.08 10.98 -2.94
C GLU A 116 -10.43 12.24 -3.53
N HIS A 117 -9.38 12.76 -2.90
CA HIS A 117 -8.61 13.87 -3.45
C HIS A 117 -7.83 13.47 -4.71
N SER A 118 -7.33 12.23 -4.79
CA SER A 118 -6.65 11.72 -5.99
C SER A 118 -7.60 11.58 -7.18
N ILE A 119 -8.83 11.12 -6.96
CA ILE A 119 -9.87 10.99 -8.00
C ILE A 119 -10.20 12.38 -8.56
N ARG A 120 -10.43 13.37 -7.68
CA ARG A 120 -10.69 14.77 -8.08
C ARG A 120 -9.53 15.36 -8.89
N PHE A 121 -8.31 15.25 -8.37
CA PHE A 121 -7.10 15.72 -9.05
C PHE A 121 -6.94 15.06 -10.45
N GLN A 122 -7.19 13.75 -10.54
CA GLN A 122 -7.12 13.02 -11.81
C GLN A 122 -8.19 13.49 -12.79
N GLN A 123 -9.43 13.69 -12.34
CA GLN A 123 -10.51 14.17 -13.21
C GLN A 123 -10.19 15.56 -13.77
N ASP A 124 -9.76 16.49 -12.93
CA ASP A 124 -9.35 17.84 -13.36
C ASP A 124 -8.21 17.80 -14.39
N TYR A 125 -7.30 16.82 -14.26
CA TYR A 125 -6.23 16.61 -15.24
C TYR A 125 -6.75 16.04 -16.56
N ILE A 126 -7.63 15.04 -16.52
CA ILE A 126 -8.28 14.46 -17.70
C ILE A 126 -9.04 15.54 -18.48
N ASP A 127 -9.84 16.35 -17.79
CA ASP A 127 -10.70 17.37 -18.40
C ASP A 127 -9.89 18.46 -19.11
N ARG A 128 -8.76 18.86 -18.53
CA ARG A 128 -7.83 19.82 -19.15
C ARG A 128 -7.20 19.27 -20.42
N ASN A 129 -6.79 18.00 -20.41
CA ASN A 129 -6.19 17.36 -21.58
C ASN A 129 -7.23 17.08 -22.68
N TYR A 130 -8.49 16.85 -22.32
CA TYR A 130 -9.56 16.66 -23.31
C TYR A 130 -9.88 17.95 -24.08
N LYS A 131 -9.92 19.10 -23.40
CA LYS A 131 -10.24 20.41 -24.03
C LYS A 131 -9.19 20.91 -25.03
N GLN A 132 -8.07 20.22 -25.18
CA GLN A 132 -7.01 20.58 -26.15
C GLN A 132 -7.16 19.86 -27.50
N TYR A 133 -8.18 19.00 -27.66
CA TYR A 133 -8.55 18.32 -28.90
C TYR A 133 -10.00 18.63 -29.27
#